data_AF-A0A932HLI5-F1
#
_entry.id   AF-A0A932HLI5-F1
#
_cell.length_a   1.000
_cell.length_b   1.000
_cell.length_c   1.000
_cell.angle_alpha   90.00
_cell.angle_beta   90.00
_cell.angle_gamma   90.00
#
_symmetry.space_group_name_H-M   'P 1'
#
loop_
_entity.id
_entity.type
_entity.pdbx_description
1 polymer ?
#
loop_
_entity_poly.entity_id
_entity_poly.type
_entity_poly.pdbx_seq_one_letter_code
_entity_poly.pdbx_strand_id
1 'polypeptide(L)'
;MDLLKVIAGPIAGILLAWAVGNRLSARWVWWQKRREQTQAAANDFYRLYGEFFATWKLWNYSLQQPEGAGWENRRWELLERAAAAEAGVEALLVKLASERVLNQSEMEAHGKFRQGFQTLRQMVRDRKRLDWGSSDYPQYASFKALASYTARLVSTVDQGKPPSLEDTQRALSIITSNVWEKTWHVAGSPDA
;
A
#
# COMPACT_ATOMS: atom_id res chain seq x y z
N MET A 1 18.28 62.89 -13.37
CA MET A 1 18.45 61.79 -12.39
C MET A 1 17.12 61.25 -11.86
N ASP A 2 16.00 61.95 -12.04
CA ASP A 2 14.70 61.54 -11.47
C ASP A 2 13.95 60.45 -12.25
N LEU A 3 14.14 60.35 -13.57
CA LEU A 3 13.47 59.34 -14.40
C LEU A 3 13.80 57.88 -13.99
N LEU A 4 15.05 57.63 -13.58
CA LEU A 4 15.52 56.33 -13.11
C LEU A 4 14.83 55.92 -11.79
N LYS A 5 14.54 56.86 -10.90
CA LYS A 5 13.87 56.59 -9.61
C LYS A 5 12.38 56.28 -9.81
N VAL A 6 11.73 56.95 -10.76
CA VAL A 6 10.31 56.73 -11.09
C VAL A 6 10.09 55.34 -11.71
N ILE A 7 11.05 54.84 -12.51
CA ILE A 7 10.93 53.54 -13.19
C ILE A 7 11.42 52.38 -12.32
N ALA A 8 12.40 52.59 -11.43
CA ALA A 8 12.97 51.52 -10.60
C ALA A 8 11.95 50.86 -9.65
N GLY A 9 11.03 51.64 -9.06
CA GLY A 9 10.02 51.13 -8.13
C GLY A 9 9.07 50.11 -8.76
N PRO A 10 8.37 50.43 -9.86
CA PRO A 10 7.50 49.50 -10.57
C PRO A 10 8.21 48.22 -11.04
N ILE A 11 9.43 48.34 -11.57
CA ILE A 11 10.21 47.18 -12.02
C ILE A 11 10.55 46.25 -10.84
N ALA A 12 11.02 46.81 -9.72
CA ALA A 12 11.29 46.04 -8.52
C ALA A 12 10.03 45.33 -7.99
N GLY A 13 8.88 46.00 -8.03
CA GLY A 13 7.59 45.41 -7.66
C GLY A 13 7.18 44.24 -8.55
N ILE A 14 7.32 44.38 -9.87
CA ILE A 14 7.03 43.31 -10.84
C ILE A 14 7.94 42.10 -10.63
N LEU A 15 9.25 42.31 -10.45
CA LEU A 15 10.20 41.23 -10.21
C LEU A 15 9.91 40.48 -8.90
N LEU A 16 9.53 41.20 -7.85
CA LEU A 16 9.18 40.60 -6.56
C LEU A 16 7.86 39.83 -6.65
N ALA A 17 6.83 40.39 -7.29
CA ALA A 17 5.56 39.69 -7.55
C ALA A 17 5.78 38.42 -8.38
N TRP A 18 6.61 38.50 -9.42
CA TRP A 18 6.99 37.36 -10.25
C TRP A 18 7.72 36.27 -9.45
N ALA A 19 8.71 36.66 -8.63
CA ALA A 19 9.46 35.72 -7.81
C ALA A 19 8.58 35.00 -6.77
N VAL A 20 7.67 35.75 -6.12
CA VAL A 20 6.69 35.19 -5.17
C VAL A 20 5.70 34.27 -5.90
N GLY A 21 5.17 34.70 -7.04
CA GLY A 21 4.25 33.93 -7.86
C GLY A 21 4.86 32.60 -8.33
N ASN A 22 6.10 32.63 -8.81
CA ASN A 22 6.82 31.42 -9.24
C ASN A 22 7.04 30.43 -8.10
N ARG A 23 7.40 30.90 -6.89
CA ARG A 23 7.58 30.00 -5.75
C ARG A 23 6.28 29.34 -5.30
N LEU A 24 5.18 30.10 -5.26
CA LEU A 24 3.86 29.58 -4.92
C LEU A 24 3.36 28.59 -5.97
N SER A 25 3.53 28.93 -7.25
CA SER A 25 3.15 28.07 -8.38
C SER A 25 3.94 26.75 -8.36
N ALA A 26 5.27 26.82 -8.18
CA ALA A 26 6.10 25.62 -8.08
C ALA A 26 5.65 24.73 -6.91
N ARG A 27 5.44 25.31 -5.72
CA ARG A 27 4.95 24.57 -4.54
C ARG A 27 3.59 23.91 -4.79
N TRP A 28 2.68 24.59 -5.48
CA TRP A 28 1.38 24.05 -5.86
C TRP A 28 1.50 22.85 -6.80
N VAL A 29 2.31 22.96 -7.86
CA VAL A 29 2.55 21.86 -8.81
C VAL A 29 3.13 20.64 -8.10
N TRP A 30 4.10 20.84 -7.20
CA TRP A 30 4.66 19.74 -6.39
C TRP A 30 3.62 19.07 -5.49
N TRP A 31 2.77 19.87 -4.83
CA TRP A 31 1.69 19.34 -3.99
C TRP A 31 0.65 18.57 -4.80
N GLN A 32 0.25 19.10 -5.96
CA GLN A 32 -0.70 18.46 -6.86
C GLN A 32 -0.15 17.11 -7.34
N LYS A 33 1.11 17.06 -7.78
CA LYS A 33 1.75 15.81 -8.23
C LYS A 33 1.80 14.75 -7.13
N ARG A 34 2.12 15.14 -5.89
CA ARG A 34 2.08 14.22 -4.74
C ARG A 34 0.67 13.68 -4.49
N ARG A 35 -0.36 14.53 -4.63
CA ARG A 35 -1.75 14.11 -4.47
C ARG A 35 -2.17 13.12 -5.55
N GLU A 36 -1.80 13.36 -6.81
CA GLU A 36 -2.04 12.43 -7.92
C GLU A 36 -1.37 11.07 -7.68
N GLN A 37 -0.10 11.06 -7.23
CA GLN A 37 0.61 9.82 -6.89
C GLN A 37 0.00 9.07 -5.70
N THR A 38 -0.51 9.80 -4.70
CA THR A 38 -1.22 9.25 -3.55
C THR A 38 -2.54 8.62 -3.99
N GLN A 39 -3.30 9.32 -4.84
CA GLN A 39 -4.56 8.79 -5.37
C GLN A 39 -4.34 7.53 -6.23
N ALA A 40 -3.27 7.49 -7.03
CA ALA A 40 -2.89 6.30 -7.78
C ALA A 40 -2.56 5.12 -6.84
N ALA A 41 -1.76 5.35 -5.78
CA ALA A 41 -1.44 4.32 -4.79
C ALA A 41 -2.69 3.78 -4.07
N ALA A 42 -3.62 4.67 -3.71
CA ALA A 42 -4.88 4.29 -3.09
C ALA A 42 -5.76 3.45 -4.04
N ASN A 43 -5.84 3.83 -5.32
CA ASN A 43 -6.57 3.06 -6.32
C ASN A 43 -5.97 1.65 -6.50
N ASP A 44 -4.64 1.55 -6.56
CA ASP A 44 -3.95 0.26 -6.62
C ASP A 44 -4.22 -0.60 -5.38
N PHE A 45 -4.19 0.01 -4.19
CA PHE A 45 -4.54 -0.68 -2.95
C PHE A 45 -5.96 -1.26 -3.01
N TYR A 46 -6.97 -0.47 -3.38
CA TYR A 46 -8.36 -0.94 -3.44
C TYR A 46 -8.55 -2.04 -4.48
N ARG A 47 -7.88 -1.94 -5.63
CA ARG A 47 -7.89 -2.98 -6.66
C ARG A 47 -7.30 -4.29 -6.13
N LEU A 48 -6.11 -4.24 -5.52
CA LEU A 48 -5.44 -5.42 -4.96
C LEU A 48 -6.24 -6.04 -3.81
N TYR A 49 -6.82 -5.20 -2.95
CA TYR A 49 -7.71 -5.66 -1.89
C TYR A 49 -8.94 -6.36 -2.47
N GLY A 50 -9.58 -5.81 -3.49
CA GLY A 50 -10.69 -6.48 -4.19
C GLY A 50 -10.27 -7.82 -4.82
N GLU A 51 -9.11 -7.85 -5.46
CA GLU A 51 -8.55 -9.04 -6.11
C GLU A 51 -8.28 -10.18 -5.12
N PHE A 52 -7.81 -9.85 -3.91
CA PHE A 52 -7.66 -10.80 -2.81
C PHE A 52 -8.98 -11.50 -2.50
N PHE A 53 -10.07 -10.75 -2.28
CA PHE A 53 -11.37 -11.32 -1.94
C PHE A 53 -11.99 -12.10 -3.09
N ALA A 54 -11.82 -11.62 -4.33
CA ALA A 54 -12.31 -12.31 -5.51
C ALA A 54 -11.63 -13.68 -5.64
N THR A 55 -10.30 -13.72 -5.58
CA THR A 55 -9.50 -14.94 -5.67
C THR A 55 -9.80 -15.89 -4.52
N TRP A 56 -9.86 -15.40 -3.29
CA TRP A 56 -10.20 -16.21 -2.11
C TRP A 56 -11.58 -16.89 -2.24
N LYS A 57 -12.63 -16.12 -2.58
CA LYS A 57 -13.98 -16.67 -2.70
C LYS A 57 -14.10 -17.69 -3.82
N LEU A 58 -13.51 -17.39 -4.99
CA LEU A 58 -13.47 -18.30 -6.13
C LEU A 58 -12.74 -19.60 -5.79
N TRP A 59 -11.61 -19.48 -5.09
CA TRP A 59 -10.85 -20.64 -4.62
C TRP A 59 -11.68 -21.52 -3.68
N ASN A 60 -12.26 -20.94 -2.62
CA ASN A 60 -13.08 -21.68 -1.68
C ASN A 60 -14.30 -22.33 -2.34
N TYR A 61 -14.89 -21.70 -3.36
CA TYR A 61 -15.98 -22.27 -4.16
C TYR A 61 -15.49 -23.41 -5.06
N SER A 62 -14.30 -23.30 -5.67
CA SER A 62 -13.73 -24.35 -6.52
C SER A 62 -13.48 -25.66 -5.78
N LEU A 63 -13.18 -25.58 -4.48
CA LEU A 63 -13.00 -26.75 -3.60
C LEU A 63 -14.33 -27.47 -3.27
N GLN A 64 -15.48 -26.84 -3.49
CA GLN A 64 -16.79 -27.47 -3.28
C GLN A 64 -17.27 -28.26 -4.51
N GLN A 65 -16.63 -28.06 -5.67
CA GLN A 65 -16.96 -28.77 -6.88
C GLN A 65 -16.13 -30.04 -7.00
N PRO A 66 -16.69 -31.12 -7.60
CA PRO A 66 -15.91 -32.32 -7.86
C PRO A 66 -14.71 -32.01 -8.79
N GLU A 67 -13.59 -32.68 -8.52
CA GLU A 67 -12.37 -32.58 -9.34
C GLU A 67 -12.62 -33.21 -10.72
N GLY A 68 -13.13 -32.41 -11.65
CA GLY A 68 -13.38 -32.80 -13.04
C GLY A 68 -12.30 -32.31 -14.01
N ALA A 69 -12.51 -32.57 -15.30
CA ALA A 69 -11.67 -32.04 -16.37
C ALA A 69 -11.56 -30.50 -16.25
N GLY A 70 -10.32 -29.99 -16.28
CA GLY A 70 -10.04 -28.55 -16.16
C GLY A 70 -9.97 -28.01 -14.72
N TRP A 71 -10.10 -28.85 -13.68
CA TRP A 71 -9.89 -28.41 -12.29
C TRP A 71 -8.47 -27.85 -12.07
N GLU A 72 -7.45 -28.55 -12.57
CA GLU A 72 -6.06 -28.13 -12.43
C GLU A 72 -5.76 -26.81 -13.18
N ASN A 73 -6.38 -26.59 -14.34
CA ASN A 73 -6.27 -25.31 -15.08
C ASN A 73 -6.85 -24.16 -14.26
N ARG A 74 -8.07 -24.33 -13.71
CA ARG A 74 -8.69 -23.32 -12.82
C ARG A 74 -7.83 -23.04 -11.59
N ARG A 75 -7.19 -24.07 -11.02
CA ARG A 75 -6.27 -23.91 -9.89
C ARG A 75 -5.06 -23.06 -10.27
N TRP A 76 -4.43 -23.32 -11.41
CA TRP A 76 -3.30 -22.52 -11.91
C TRP A 76 -3.68 -21.07 -12.18
N GLU A 77 -4.84 -20.82 -12.80
CA GLU A 77 -5.35 -19.47 -13.00
C GLU A 77 -5.54 -18.71 -11.68
N LEU A 78 -6.13 -19.36 -10.67
CA LEU A 78 -6.30 -18.74 -9.35
C LEU A 78 -4.97 -18.56 -8.62
N LEU A 79 -4.01 -19.46 -8.81
CA LEU A 79 -2.67 -19.35 -8.22
C LEU A 79 -1.89 -18.18 -8.83
N GLU A 80 -1.98 -18.00 -10.14
CA GLU A 80 -1.40 -16.86 -10.85
C GLU A 80 -2.00 -15.54 -10.36
N ARG A 81 -3.32 -15.46 -10.24
CA ARG A 81 -4.01 -14.28 -9.69
C ARG A 81 -3.60 -13.97 -8.26
N ALA A 82 -3.53 -14.98 -7.40
CA ALA A 82 -3.08 -14.82 -6.01
C ALA A 82 -1.62 -14.31 -5.95
N ALA A 83 -0.73 -14.88 -6.78
CA ALA A 83 0.67 -14.45 -6.86
C ALA A 83 0.81 -13.02 -7.41
N ALA A 84 0.03 -12.65 -8.42
CA ALA A 84 0.01 -11.29 -8.96
C ALA A 84 -0.50 -10.27 -7.93
N ALA A 85 -1.53 -10.63 -7.15
CA ALA A 85 -2.04 -9.78 -6.08
C ALA A 85 -1.02 -9.60 -4.94
N GLU A 86 -0.31 -10.66 -4.55
CA GLU A 86 0.79 -10.60 -3.57
C GLU A 86 1.95 -9.73 -4.07
N ALA A 87 2.42 -9.93 -5.30
CA ALA A 87 3.46 -9.10 -5.89
C ALA A 87 3.03 -7.63 -5.96
N GLY A 88 1.78 -7.37 -6.29
CA GLY A 88 1.22 -6.03 -6.33
C GLY A 88 1.19 -5.36 -4.94
N VAL A 89 0.82 -6.09 -3.89
CA VAL A 89 0.84 -5.52 -2.53
C VAL A 89 2.27 -5.27 -2.07
N GLU A 90 3.22 -6.15 -2.39
CA GLU A 90 4.64 -5.92 -2.10
C GLU A 90 5.18 -4.65 -2.79
N ALA A 91 4.86 -4.47 -4.07
CA ALA A 91 5.27 -3.27 -4.81
C ALA A 91 4.69 -1.98 -4.18
N LEU A 92 3.43 -2.02 -3.74
CA LEU A 92 2.79 -0.91 -3.01
C LEU A 92 3.52 -0.63 -1.69
N LEU A 93 3.92 -1.66 -0.94
CA LEU A 93 4.64 -1.51 0.32
C LEU A 93 6.06 -0.99 0.11
N VAL A 94 6.73 -1.37 -0.99
CA VAL A 94 8.03 -0.80 -1.36
C VAL A 94 7.93 0.69 -1.62
N LYS A 95 6.90 1.12 -2.36
CA LYS A 95 6.62 2.53 -2.57
C LYS A 95 6.39 3.24 -1.23
N LEU A 96 5.55 2.68 -0.36
CA LEU A 96 5.25 3.28 0.94
C LEU A 96 6.50 3.45 1.81
N ALA A 97 7.35 2.42 1.90
CA ALA A 97 8.60 2.45 2.66
C ALA A 97 9.64 3.43 2.06
N SER A 98 9.60 3.69 0.76
CA SER A 98 10.51 4.61 0.08
C SER A 98 10.04 6.06 0.13
N GLU A 99 8.74 6.29 0.32
CA GLU A 99 8.15 7.62 0.35
C GLU A 99 7.96 8.16 1.77
N ARG A 100 7.97 7.29 2.79
CA ARG A 100 7.65 7.64 4.17
C ARG A 100 8.61 7.04 5.19
N VAL A 101 8.86 7.80 6.25
CA VAL A 101 9.47 7.28 7.47
C VAL A 101 8.41 6.51 8.24
N LEU A 102 8.57 5.18 8.31
CA LEU A 102 7.68 4.29 9.05
C LEU A 102 8.28 4.00 10.43
N ASN A 103 7.45 4.09 11.47
CA ASN A 103 7.86 3.62 12.79
C ASN A 103 7.73 2.08 12.89
N GLN A 104 8.26 1.50 13.97
CA GLN A 104 8.29 0.04 14.16
C GLN A 104 6.92 -0.61 14.03
N SER A 105 5.89 -0.11 14.71
CA SER A 105 4.57 -0.74 14.67
C SER A 105 3.92 -0.67 13.29
N GLU A 106 4.19 0.40 12.52
CA GLU A 106 3.70 0.51 11.14
C GLU A 106 4.40 -0.54 10.26
N MET A 107 5.72 -0.67 10.36
CA MET A 107 6.47 -1.67 9.58
C MET A 107 5.95 -3.09 9.85
N GLU A 108 5.69 -3.43 11.11
CA GLU A 108 5.12 -4.72 11.49
C GLU A 108 3.69 -4.91 10.98
N ALA A 109 2.84 -3.88 11.08
CA ALA A 109 1.47 -3.93 10.57
C ALA A 109 1.44 -4.23 9.07
N HIS A 110 2.31 -3.60 8.28
CA HIS A 110 2.39 -3.85 6.84
C HIS A 110 2.96 -5.24 6.51
N GLY A 111 3.92 -5.75 7.29
CA GLY A 111 4.41 -7.11 7.13
C GLY A 111 3.33 -8.17 7.41
N LYS A 112 2.56 -7.97 8.50
CA LYS A 112 1.39 -8.80 8.83
C LYS A 112 0.27 -8.68 7.79
N PHE A 113 0.10 -7.50 7.18
CA PHE A 113 -0.86 -7.30 6.09
C PHE A 113 -0.46 -8.08 4.83
N ARG A 114 0.80 -7.96 4.41
CA ARG A 114 1.39 -8.71 3.29
C ARG A 114 1.21 -10.22 3.47
N GLN A 115 1.40 -10.74 4.68
CA GLN A 115 1.22 -12.15 5.01
C GLN A 115 -0.18 -12.67 4.60
N GLY A 116 -1.22 -11.84 4.63
CA GLY A 116 -2.55 -12.28 4.19
C GLY A 116 -2.58 -12.69 2.73
N PHE A 117 -2.01 -11.88 1.83
CA PHE A 117 -1.90 -12.20 0.41
C PHE A 117 -1.06 -13.46 0.18
N GLN A 118 0.06 -13.56 0.89
CA GLN A 118 0.93 -14.73 0.85
C GLN A 118 0.20 -16.01 1.30
N THR A 119 -0.58 -15.91 2.39
CA THR A 119 -1.37 -17.03 2.90
C THR A 119 -2.38 -17.48 1.85
N LEU A 120 -3.08 -16.56 1.18
CA LEU A 120 -4.02 -16.92 0.11
C LEU A 120 -3.31 -17.69 -1.02
N ARG A 121 -2.17 -17.18 -1.52
CA ARG A 121 -1.39 -17.90 -2.56
C ARG A 121 -0.99 -19.29 -2.09
N GLN A 122 -0.49 -19.42 -0.86
CA GLN A 122 -0.10 -20.71 -0.29
C GLN A 122 -1.28 -21.67 -0.16
N MET A 123 -2.46 -21.19 0.25
CA MET A 123 -3.68 -22.01 0.34
C MET A 123 -4.10 -22.56 -1.04
N VAL A 124 -4.04 -21.73 -2.09
CA VAL A 124 -4.30 -22.19 -3.48
C VAL A 124 -3.27 -23.21 -3.94
N ARG A 125 -1.98 -22.96 -3.68
CA ARG A 125 -0.87 -23.88 -4.01
C ARG A 125 -1.05 -25.23 -3.33
N ASP A 126 -1.35 -25.20 -2.03
CA ASP A 126 -1.37 -26.38 -1.16
C ASP A 126 -2.73 -27.08 -1.13
N ARG A 127 -3.67 -26.66 -1.99
CA ARG A 127 -5.02 -27.23 -2.11
C ARG A 127 -5.83 -27.17 -0.81
N LYS A 128 -5.61 -26.12 -0.01
CA LYS A 128 -6.26 -25.92 1.29
C LYS A 128 -7.26 -24.79 1.23
N ARG A 129 -8.34 -24.91 1.99
CA ARG A 129 -9.34 -23.85 2.13
C ARG A 129 -8.82 -22.73 3.03
N LEU A 130 -9.16 -21.49 2.71
CA LEU A 130 -8.96 -20.36 3.63
C LEU A 130 -10.26 -20.14 4.41
N ASP A 131 -10.30 -20.60 5.66
CA ASP A 131 -11.52 -20.68 6.48
C ASP A 131 -11.86 -19.39 7.24
N TRP A 132 -11.92 -18.27 6.53
CA TRP A 132 -12.39 -17.00 7.08
C TRP A 132 -13.92 -16.87 6.91
N GLY A 133 -14.66 -17.83 7.48
CA GLY A 133 -16.10 -18.01 7.22
C GLY A 133 -17.03 -16.96 7.82
N SER A 134 -16.57 -16.17 8.80
CA SER A 134 -17.33 -15.12 9.47
C SER A 134 -16.42 -13.97 9.88
N SER A 135 -17.00 -12.80 10.20
CA SER A 135 -16.28 -11.64 10.75
C SER A 135 -15.53 -11.93 12.05
N ASP A 136 -15.93 -12.97 12.77
CA ASP A 136 -15.44 -13.29 14.10
C ASP A 136 -14.18 -14.16 14.06
N TYR A 137 -13.80 -14.65 12.87
CA TYR A 137 -12.51 -15.33 12.70
C TYR A 137 -11.37 -14.35 12.97
N PRO A 138 -10.51 -14.62 13.98
CA PRO A 138 -9.50 -13.66 14.43
C PRO A 138 -8.55 -13.19 13.33
N GLN A 139 -8.10 -14.09 12.46
CA GLN A 139 -7.20 -13.76 11.34
C GLN A 139 -7.88 -12.85 10.32
N TYR A 140 -9.17 -13.08 10.06
CA TYR A 140 -9.93 -12.26 9.11
C TYR A 140 -10.19 -10.85 9.65
N ALA A 141 -10.58 -10.75 10.92
CA ALA A 141 -10.73 -9.47 11.60
C ALA A 141 -9.41 -8.69 11.59
N SER A 142 -8.30 -9.37 11.88
CA SER A 142 -6.96 -8.78 11.89
C SER A 142 -6.54 -8.32 10.50
N PHE A 143 -6.75 -9.14 9.47
CA PHE A 143 -6.48 -8.75 8.08
C PHE A 143 -7.25 -7.50 7.68
N LYS A 144 -8.53 -7.38 8.06
CA LYS A 144 -9.33 -6.18 7.82
C LYS A 144 -8.82 -4.96 8.57
N ALA A 145 -8.46 -5.10 9.84
CA ALA A 145 -7.91 -4.00 10.63
C ALA A 145 -6.60 -3.47 10.02
N LEU A 146 -5.71 -4.39 9.63
CA LEU A 146 -4.45 -4.07 8.95
C LEU A 146 -4.68 -3.46 7.56
N ALA A 147 -5.71 -3.93 6.83
CA ALA A 147 -6.12 -3.35 5.57
C ALA A 147 -6.61 -1.91 5.76
N SER A 148 -7.46 -1.63 6.74
CA SER A 148 -7.91 -0.27 7.05
C SER A 148 -6.76 0.65 7.45
N TYR A 149 -5.81 0.13 8.23
CA TYR A 149 -4.60 0.86 8.61
C TYR A 149 -3.73 1.20 7.38
N THR A 150 -3.46 0.21 6.52
CA THR A 150 -2.71 0.39 5.28
C THR A 150 -3.43 1.38 4.35
N ALA A 151 -4.75 1.24 4.17
CA ALA A 151 -5.58 2.11 3.35
C ALA A 151 -5.46 3.59 3.78
N ARG A 152 -5.48 3.85 5.09
CA ARG A 152 -5.31 5.20 5.64
C ARG A 152 -3.94 5.77 5.28
N LEU A 153 -2.87 4.98 5.43
CA LEU A 153 -1.53 5.45 5.11
C LEU A 153 -1.38 5.73 3.62
N VAL A 154 -1.74 4.80 2.75
CA VAL A 154 -1.60 4.97 1.28
C VAL A 154 -2.49 6.08 0.71
N SER A 155 -3.59 6.42 1.38
CA SER A 155 -4.52 7.49 0.94
C SER A 155 -4.16 8.88 1.47
N THR A 156 -3.21 8.98 2.40
CA THR A 156 -2.79 10.26 2.97
C THR A 156 -1.69 10.88 2.10
N VAL A 157 -1.64 12.20 1.96
CA VAL A 157 -0.49 12.86 1.32
C VAL A 157 0.58 13.10 2.38
N ASP A 158 1.75 12.50 2.24
CA ASP A 158 2.87 12.79 3.14
C ASP A 158 3.55 14.10 2.74
N GLN A 159 3.67 15.01 3.70
CA GLN A 159 4.38 16.28 3.57
C GLN A 159 5.77 16.24 4.23
N GLY A 160 6.12 15.12 4.85
CA GLY A 160 7.41 14.89 5.47
C GLY A 160 8.58 14.89 4.50
N LYS A 161 9.78 14.90 5.08
CA LYS A 161 11.03 14.64 4.37
C LYS A 161 11.04 13.16 3.95
N PRO A 162 11.49 12.83 2.72
CA PRO A 162 11.66 11.44 2.33
C PRO A 162 12.61 10.70 3.30
N PRO A 163 12.38 9.39 3.54
CA PRO A 163 13.24 8.57 4.38
C PRO A 163 14.67 8.52 3.83
N SER A 164 15.63 8.23 4.71
CA SER A 164 16.98 7.90 4.23
C SER A 164 17.00 6.54 3.53
N LEU A 165 18.08 6.25 2.81
CA LEU A 165 18.28 4.93 2.21
C LEU A 165 18.29 3.83 3.29
N GLU A 166 18.93 4.10 4.42
CA GLU A 166 19.02 3.17 5.55
C GLU A 166 17.63 2.91 6.17
N ASP A 167 16.83 3.96 6.37
CA ASP A 167 15.44 3.82 6.85
C ASP A 167 14.60 2.99 5.88
N THR A 168 14.74 3.23 4.58
CA THR A 168 14.00 2.50 3.53
C THR A 168 14.39 1.03 3.53
N GLN A 169 15.69 0.72 3.58
CA GLN A 169 16.20 -0.66 3.62
C GLN A 169 15.74 -1.39 4.88
N ARG A 170 15.79 -0.73 6.04
CA ARG A 170 15.29 -1.25 7.30
C ARG A 170 13.79 -1.56 7.21
N ALA A 171 13.00 -0.62 6.72
CA ALA A 171 11.55 -0.79 6.59
C ALA A 171 11.20 -1.94 5.67
N LEU A 172 11.83 -2.02 4.49
CA LEU A 172 11.66 -3.12 3.56
C LEU A 172 12.02 -4.47 4.19
N SER A 173 13.18 -4.56 4.85
CA SER A 173 13.61 -5.81 5.48
C SER A 173 12.67 -6.29 6.58
N ILE A 174 12.04 -5.37 7.33
CA ILE A 174 11.06 -5.73 8.36
C ILE A 174 9.76 -6.16 7.70
N ILE A 175 9.23 -5.37 6.75
CA ILE A 175 7.95 -5.64 6.08
C ILE A 175 7.98 -6.99 5.33
N THR A 176 9.09 -7.33 4.67
CA THR A 176 9.21 -8.58 3.89
C THR A 176 9.77 -9.75 4.69
N SER A 177 10.00 -9.58 5.99
CA SER A 177 10.55 -10.64 6.83
C SER A 177 9.61 -11.84 6.92
N ASN A 178 10.16 -13.04 6.76
CA ASN A 178 9.43 -14.30 6.95
C ASN A 178 9.04 -14.54 8.43
N VAL A 179 9.46 -13.67 9.36
CA VAL A 179 9.03 -13.76 10.77
C VAL A 179 7.50 -13.71 10.89
N TRP A 180 6.83 -12.96 10.01
CA TRP A 180 5.38 -12.81 10.00
C TRP A 180 4.69 -14.13 9.68
N GLU A 181 5.29 -14.99 8.85
CA GLU A 181 4.70 -16.27 8.43
C GLU A 181 4.48 -17.26 9.57
N LYS A 182 5.20 -17.11 10.69
CA LYS A 182 5.18 -18.07 11.80
C LYS A 182 3.84 -18.08 12.54
N THR A 183 3.21 -16.93 12.71
CA THR A 183 1.99 -16.77 13.51
C THR A 183 1.13 -15.63 13.00
N TRP A 184 -0.17 -15.89 12.84
CA TRP A 184 -1.15 -14.84 12.63
C TRP A 184 -1.39 -14.07 13.92
N HIS A 185 -1.17 -12.76 13.90
CA HIS A 185 -1.49 -11.91 15.04
C HIS A 185 -2.97 -11.56 15.06
N VAL A 186 -3.58 -11.66 16.24
CA VAL A 186 -4.98 -11.30 16.49
C VAL A 186 -5.05 -9.86 17.00
N ALA A 187 -5.79 -8.99 16.30
CA ALA A 187 -6.07 -7.64 16.77
C ALA A 187 -6.77 -7.68 18.14
N GLY A 188 -6.20 -7.02 19.14
CA GLY A 188 -6.67 -7.03 20.53
C GLY A 188 -6.00 -8.05 21.46
N SER A 189 -4.97 -8.77 20.98
CA SER A 189 -4.06 -9.53 21.84
C SER A 189 -3.29 -8.60 22.80
N PRO A 190 -3.02 -8.99 24.06
CA PRO A 190 -2.17 -8.22 24.98
C PRO A 190 -0.73 -7.98 24.48
N ASP A 191 -0.32 -8.68 23.42
CA ASP A 191 0.98 -8.51 22.75
C ASP A 191 0.95 -7.52 21.55
N ALA A 192 -0.14 -6.74 21.40
CA ALA A 192 -0.36 -5.79 20.29
C ALA A 192 -0.11 -4.32 20.68
#